data_AF-A0A7W1HXC4-F1
#
_entry.id   AF-A0A7W1HXC4-F1
#
_cell.length_a   1.000
_cell.length_b   1.000
_cell.length_c   1.000
_cell.angle_alpha   90.00
_cell.angle_beta   90.00
_cell.angle_gamma   90.00
#
_symmetry.space_group_name_H-M   'P 1'
#
loop_
_entity.id
_entity.type
_entity.pdbx_description
1 polymer ?
#
loop_
_entity_poly.entity_id
_entity_poly.type
_entity_poly.pdbx_seq_one_letter_code
_entity_poly.pdbx_strand_id
1 'polypeptide(L)'
;MNEDLRFPIGKFDKNIEVTPEIRNRFIQTISDLPKNLEKAVEGLNDEQLDTPYRPEGWTVRQTVHHIADSHLNSYIRFKLALTEDVPTIRPYYEDRWAQLADSELPIDVSLKIIEGLHLRWAMLLNSMTDTDFKKQLNHPDSGKWSLENFLGLYDWHSKHHTAHVTKLRERNNWKNQKCGKYIKGVALQKSTVRIDAGETADTQREI
;
A
#
# COMPACT_ATOMS: atom_id res chain seq x y z
N MET A 1 -23.36 7.42 18.40
CA MET A 1 -23.06 7.55 16.96
C MET A 1 -22.39 6.26 16.53
N ASN A 2 -22.89 5.59 15.49
CA ASN A 2 -22.23 4.42 14.92
C ASN A 2 -20.87 4.84 14.34
N GLU A 3 -19.82 4.08 14.63
CA GLU A 3 -18.49 4.27 14.07
C GLU A 3 -18.53 4.04 12.54
N ASP A 4 -18.03 4.97 11.72
CA ASP A 4 -17.90 4.75 10.27
C ASP A 4 -16.67 3.88 9.99
N LEU A 5 -16.90 2.57 9.91
CA LEU A 5 -15.85 1.56 9.69
C LEU A 5 -15.08 1.76 8.37
N ARG A 6 -15.62 2.53 7.41
CA ARG A 6 -14.91 2.85 6.16
C ARG A 6 -13.77 3.83 6.43
N PHE A 7 -13.92 4.75 7.38
CA PHE A 7 -12.96 5.83 7.65
C PHE A 7 -12.57 5.87 9.15
N PRO A 8 -11.86 4.85 9.66
CA PRO A 8 -11.55 4.72 11.09
C PRO A 8 -10.68 5.86 11.65
N ILE A 9 -10.02 6.62 10.77
CA ILE A 9 -9.21 7.80 11.12
C ILE A 9 -9.68 9.08 10.43
N GLY A 10 -10.92 9.10 9.92
CA GLY A 10 -11.42 10.19 9.09
C GLY A 10 -10.92 10.14 7.64
N LYS A 11 -11.36 11.12 6.84
CA LYS A 11 -10.99 11.27 5.42
C LYS A 11 -9.73 12.13 5.27
N PHE A 12 -8.98 11.89 4.20
CA PHE A 12 -7.86 12.75 3.84
C PHE A 12 -8.34 14.14 3.40
N ASP A 13 -7.69 15.19 3.90
CA ASP A 13 -7.87 16.55 3.42
C ASP A 13 -6.81 16.90 2.37
N LYS A 14 -7.24 17.01 1.12
CA LYS A 14 -6.36 17.35 -0.01
C LYS A 14 -5.82 18.79 0.03
N ASN A 15 -6.42 19.66 0.85
CA ASN A 15 -6.02 21.06 0.97
C ASN A 15 -5.09 21.29 2.17
N ILE A 16 -4.57 20.22 2.79
CA ILE A 16 -3.64 20.34 3.90
C ILE A 16 -2.42 21.17 3.49
N GLU A 17 -2.07 22.13 4.34
CA GLU A 17 -0.82 22.87 4.21
C GLU A 17 0.33 22.01 4.73
N VAL A 18 1.33 21.75 3.89
CA VAL A 18 2.46 20.87 4.21
C VAL A 18 3.70 21.70 4.55
N THR A 19 3.90 21.96 5.85
CA THR A 19 5.17 22.52 6.35
C THR A 19 6.30 21.48 6.29
N PRO A 20 7.58 21.87 6.38
CA PRO A 20 8.70 20.93 6.46
C PRO A 20 8.56 19.92 7.59
N GLU A 21 8.07 20.33 8.76
CA GLU A 21 7.83 19.44 9.91
C GLU A 21 6.74 18.42 9.60
N ILE A 22 5.64 18.85 8.98
CA ILE A 22 4.55 17.97 8.55
C ILE A 22 5.06 16.98 7.51
N ARG A 23 5.83 17.46 6.53
CA ARG A 23 6.45 16.62 5.50
C ARG A 23 7.35 15.55 6.10
N ASN A 24 8.23 15.91 7.04
CA ASN A 24 9.10 14.95 7.71
C ASN A 24 8.31 13.87 8.46
N ARG A 25 7.17 14.23 9.07
CA ARG A 25 6.28 13.22 9.68
C ARG A 25 5.67 12.29 8.62
N PHE A 26 5.30 12.79 7.45
CA PHE A 26 4.79 11.95 6.38
C PHE A 26 5.86 10.99 5.87
N ILE A 27 7.10 11.45 5.67
CA ILE A 27 8.24 10.60 5.30
C ILE A 27 8.47 9.52 6.36
N GLN A 28 8.38 9.88 7.65
CA GLN A 28 8.52 8.93 8.75
C GLN A 28 7.42 7.85 8.71
N THR A 29 6.16 8.22 8.43
CA THR A 29 5.08 7.24 8.24
C THR A 29 5.37 6.27 7.10
N ILE A 30 5.87 6.76 5.96
CA ILE A 30 6.29 5.90 4.85
C ILE A 30 7.41 4.95 5.32
N SER A 31 8.42 5.45 6.01
CA SER A 31 9.53 4.64 6.52
C SER A 31 9.06 3.57 7.53
N ASP A 32 8.08 3.88 8.38
CA ASP A 32 7.65 3.00 9.47
C ASP A 32 6.51 2.05 9.10
N LEU A 33 5.85 2.25 7.95
CA LEU A 33 4.72 1.41 7.53
C LEU A 33 5.04 -0.09 7.55
N PRO A 34 6.18 -0.60 7.04
CA PRO A 34 6.45 -2.03 7.04
C PRO A 34 6.35 -2.63 8.45
N LYS A 35 6.99 -1.99 9.45
CA LYS A 35 6.98 -2.45 10.85
C LYS A 35 5.60 -2.31 11.49
N ASN A 36 4.91 -1.20 11.22
CA ASN A 36 3.59 -0.95 11.79
C ASN A 36 2.55 -1.94 11.25
N LEU A 37 2.62 -2.26 9.95
CA LEU A 37 1.74 -3.23 9.32
C LEU A 37 2.05 -4.65 9.79
N GLU A 38 3.32 -5.05 9.85
CA GLU A 38 3.73 -6.36 10.39
C GLU A 38 3.19 -6.55 11.81
N LYS A 39 3.33 -5.55 12.68
CA LYS A 39 2.76 -5.57 14.03
C LYS A 39 1.23 -5.64 14.03
N ALA A 40 0.56 -4.98 13.09
CA ALA A 40 -0.90 -4.99 13.00
C ALA A 40 -1.45 -6.38 12.67
N VAL A 41 -0.73 -7.17 11.87
CA VAL A 41 -1.11 -8.54 11.49
C VAL A 41 -0.46 -9.64 12.33
N GLU A 42 0.46 -9.27 13.23
CA GLU A 42 1.20 -10.22 14.07
C GLU A 42 0.24 -11.15 14.86
N GLY A 43 0.45 -12.45 14.68
CA GLY A 43 -0.29 -13.49 15.41
C GLY A 43 -1.70 -13.77 14.89
N LEU A 44 -2.11 -13.17 13.77
CA LEU A 44 -3.37 -13.54 13.11
C LEU A 44 -3.23 -14.90 12.41
N ASN A 45 -4.24 -15.76 12.55
CA ASN A 45 -4.36 -17.00 11.78
C ASN A 45 -5.09 -16.76 10.44
N ASP A 46 -5.16 -17.77 9.58
CA ASP A 46 -5.79 -17.63 8.25
C ASP A 46 -7.26 -17.20 8.32
N GLU A 47 -8.07 -17.75 9.25
CA GLU A 47 -9.48 -17.35 9.41
C GLU A 47 -9.61 -15.86 9.77
N GLN A 48 -8.72 -15.35 10.62
CA GLN A 48 -8.67 -13.93 10.99
C GLN A 48 -8.17 -13.06 9.84
N LEU A 49 -7.22 -13.55 9.05
CA LEU A 49 -6.74 -12.87 7.84
C LEU A 49 -7.84 -12.79 6.77
N ASP A 50 -8.70 -13.81 6.69
CA ASP A 50 -9.80 -13.91 5.74
C ASP A 50 -11.09 -13.27 6.25
N THR A 51 -11.06 -12.63 7.43
CA THR A 51 -12.19 -11.89 7.97
C THR A 51 -12.30 -10.49 7.36
N PRO A 52 -13.47 -10.08 6.83
CA PRO A 52 -13.71 -8.72 6.36
C PRO A 52 -13.51 -7.67 7.46
N TYR A 53 -12.78 -6.58 7.18
CA TYR A 53 -12.61 -5.50 8.16
C TYR A 53 -13.90 -4.72 8.46
N ARG A 54 -14.91 -4.86 7.60
CA ARG A 54 -16.28 -4.36 7.75
C ARG A 54 -17.23 -5.20 6.88
N PRO A 55 -18.56 -5.13 7.10
CA PRO A 55 -19.52 -5.73 6.17
C PRO A 55 -19.30 -5.24 4.73
N GLU A 56 -19.33 -6.18 3.76
CA GLU A 56 -19.05 -5.92 2.34
C GLU A 56 -17.71 -5.18 2.09
N GLY A 57 -16.74 -5.36 2.99
CA GLY A 57 -15.39 -4.82 2.86
C GLY A 57 -14.40 -5.91 2.48
N TRP A 58 -13.16 -5.49 2.20
CA TRP A 58 -12.07 -6.43 1.99
C TRP A 58 -11.72 -7.21 3.27
N THR A 59 -11.16 -8.39 3.08
CA THR A 59 -10.49 -9.14 4.15
C THR A 59 -9.22 -8.43 4.60
N VAL A 60 -8.66 -8.82 5.75
CA VAL A 60 -7.35 -8.33 6.19
C VAL A 60 -6.28 -8.72 5.16
N ARG A 61 -6.34 -9.93 4.61
CA ARG A 61 -5.44 -10.43 3.56
C ARG A 61 -5.46 -9.53 2.32
N GLN A 62 -6.64 -9.31 1.75
CA GLN A 62 -6.83 -8.40 0.61
C GLN A 62 -6.33 -6.98 0.92
N THR A 63 -6.57 -6.48 2.12
CA THR A 63 -6.10 -5.15 2.54
C THR A 63 -4.56 -5.07 2.55
N VAL A 64 -3.87 -6.11 3.03
CA VAL A 64 -2.40 -6.15 3.02
C VAL A 64 -1.84 -6.22 1.59
N HIS A 65 -2.44 -7.03 0.72
CA HIS A 65 -2.04 -7.09 -0.69
C HIS A 65 -2.27 -5.75 -1.40
N HIS A 66 -3.43 -5.11 -1.17
CA HIS A 66 -3.74 -3.80 -1.70
C HIS A 66 -2.72 -2.73 -1.28
N ILE A 67 -2.25 -2.74 -0.01
CA ILE A 67 -1.21 -1.81 0.42
C ILE A 67 0.05 -1.98 -0.45
N ALA A 68 0.48 -3.20 -0.77
CA ALA A 68 1.62 -3.42 -1.63
C ALA A 68 1.39 -2.84 -3.05
N ASP A 69 0.25 -3.14 -3.67
CA ASP A 69 -0.09 -2.69 -5.02
C ASP A 69 -0.18 -1.16 -5.12
N SER A 70 -0.89 -0.56 -4.18
CA SER A 70 -1.12 0.89 -4.10
C SER A 70 0.20 1.64 -3.95
N HIS A 71 1.08 1.16 -3.07
CA HIS A 71 2.36 1.81 -2.81
C HIS A 71 3.37 1.59 -3.92
N LEU A 72 3.37 0.44 -4.61
CA LEU A 72 4.15 0.23 -5.84
C LEU A 72 3.77 1.26 -6.91
N ASN A 73 2.47 1.42 -7.15
CA ASN A 73 1.95 2.43 -8.07
C ASN A 73 2.39 3.84 -7.66
N SER A 74 2.30 4.19 -6.38
CA SER A 74 2.72 5.49 -5.87
C SER A 74 4.20 5.75 -6.08
N TYR A 75 5.06 4.81 -5.72
CA TYR A 75 6.51 4.93 -5.91
C TYR A 75 6.88 5.19 -7.37
N ILE A 76 6.24 4.48 -8.31
CA ILE A 76 6.39 4.73 -9.75
C ILE A 76 5.96 6.15 -10.10
N ARG A 77 4.79 6.60 -9.63
CA ARG A 77 4.26 7.95 -9.89
C ARG A 77 5.17 9.06 -9.35
N PHE A 78 5.79 8.86 -8.18
CA PHE A 78 6.81 9.78 -7.66
C PHE A 78 7.99 9.90 -8.63
N LYS A 79 8.49 8.77 -9.14
CA LYS A 79 9.59 8.79 -10.11
C LYS A 79 9.22 9.47 -11.43
N LEU A 80 8.03 9.20 -11.97
CA LEU A 80 7.54 9.88 -13.17
C LEU A 80 7.51 11.39 -12.94
N ALA A 81 6.88 11.86 -11.86
CA ALA A 81 6.78 13.28 -11.55
C ALA A 81 8.14 13.96 -11.31
N LEU A 82 9.15 13.22 -10.84
CA LEU A 82 10.50 13.75 -10.66
C LEU A 82 11.27 13.89 -11.97
N THR A 83 10.90 13.15 -13.01
CA THR A 83 11.67 12.98 -14.26
C THR A 83 10.95 13.47 -15.52
N GLU A 84 9.66 13.78 -15.43
CA GLU A 84 8.82 14.26 -16.53
C GLU A 84 8.13 15.59 -16.15
N ASP A 85 7.67 16.34 -17.16
CA ASP A 85 6.91 17.56 -16.94
C ASP A 85 5.42 17.26 -16.72
N VAL A 86 4.98 17.32 -15.46
CA VAL A 86 3.60 17.11 -15.00
C VAL A 86 2.91 15.88 -15.66
N PRO A 87 3.45 14.66 -15.47
CA PRO A 87 2.95 13.48 -16.14
C PRO A 87 1.51 13.18 -15.74
N THR A 88 0.72 12.71 -16.71
CA THR A 88 -0.62 12.16 -16.42
C THR A 88 -0.47 10.70 -16.00
N ILE A 89 -0.79 10.41 -14.73
CA ILE A 89 -0.63 9.08 -14.16
C ILE A 89 -1.76 8.13 -14.60
N ARG A 90 -1.50 6.82 -14.53
CA ARG A 90 -2.49 5.79 -14.83
C ARG A 90 -3.29 5.41 -13.56
N PRO A 91 -4.63 5.57 -13.54
CA PRO A 91 -5.49 4.97 -12.54
C PRO A 91 -5.61 3.46 -12.74
N TYR A 92 -5.97 2.74 -11.70
CA TYR A 92 -6.21 1.30 -11.73
C TYR A 92 -7.48 0.97 -10.94
N TYR A 93 -8.13 -0.15 -11.28
CA TYR A 93 -9.36 -0.60 -10.61
C TYR A 93 -9.00 -1.43 -9.38
N GLU A 94 -8.67 -0.75 -8.27
CA GLU A 94 -8.22 -1.39 -7.02
C GLU A 94 -9.21 -2.43 -6.49
N ASP A 95 -10.51 -2.19 -6.66
CA ASP A 95 -11.60 -3.10 -6.31
C ASP A 95 -11.48 -4.44 -7.06
N ARG A 96 -11.10 -4.39 -8.35
CA ARG A 96 -10.93 -5.57 -9.20
C ARG A 96 -9.60 -6.26 -8.95
N TRP A 97 -8.54 -5.50 -8.67
CA TRP A 97 -7.21 -6.07 -8.34
C TRP A 97 -7.29 -6.94 -7.09
N ALA A 98 -8.02 -6.48 -6.06
CA ALA A 98 -8.24 -7.24 -4.83
C ALA A 98 -9.04 -8.55 -5.01
N GLN A 99 -9.64 -8.79 -6.18
CA GLN A 99 -10.35 -10.03 -6.51
C GLN A 99 -9.52 -11.00 -7.39
N LEU A 100 -8.30 -10.63 -7.75
CA LEU A 100 -7.42 -11.50 -8.53
C LEU A 100 -6.86 -12.63 -7.66
N ALA A 101 -6.52 -13.76 -8.28
CA ALA A 101 -6.16 -14.99 -7.58
C ALA A 101 -4.91 -14.85 -6.67
N ASP A 102 -4.02 -13.91 -6.96
CA ASP A 102 -2.85 -13.62 -6.13
C ASP A 102 -3.20 -12.91 -4.81
N SER A 103 -4.40 -12.33 -4.69
CA SER A 103 -4.92 -11.76 -3.43
C SER A 103 -5.23 -12.83 -2.36
N GLU A 104 -5.15 -14.11 -2.71
CA GLU A 104 -5.31 -15.25 -1.79
C GLU A 104 -3.97 -15.78 -1.24
N LEU A 105 -2.83 -15.22 -1.68
CA LEU A 105 -1.52 -15.65 -1.23
C LEU A 105 -1.31 -15.41 0.28
N PRO A 106 -0.33 -16.09 0.91
CA PRO A 106 0.13 -15.71 2.25
C PRO A 106 0.62 -14.26 2.27
N ILE A 107 0.15 -13.47 3.24
CA ILE A 107 0.46 -12.03 3.32
C ILE A 107 1.96 -11.69 3.40
N ASP A 108 2.80 -12.66 3.80
CA ASP A 108 4.25 -12.54 3.85
C ASP A 108 4.87 -12.09 2.53
N VAL A 109 4.27 -12.45 1.39
CA VAL A 109 4.78 -12.03 0.07
C VAL A 109 4.66 -10.52 -0.11
N SER A 110 3.53 -9.94 0.29
CA SER A 110 3.27 -8.50 0.22
C SER A 110 4.02 -7.73 1.30
N LEU A 111 4.16 -8.29 2.50
CA LEU A 111 4.99 -7.67 3.55
C LEU A 111 6.44 -7.51 3.10
N LYS A 112 7.02 -8.50 2.41
CA LYS A 112 8.37 -8.40 1.82
C LYS A 112 8.47 -7.34 0.71
N ILE A 113 7.45 -7.24 -0.14
CA ILE A 113 7.38 -6.18 -1.16
C ILE A 113 7.37 -4.81 -0.48
N ILE A 114 6.51 -4.63 0.52
CA ILE A 114 6.36 -3.38 1.28
C ILE A 114 7.68 -3.02 1.97
N GLU A 115 8.35 -3.97 2.63
CA GLU A 115 9.65 -3.73 3.28
C GLU A 115 10.71 -3.17 2.30
N GLY A 116 10.94 -3.88 1.19
CA GLY A 116 11.94 -3.46 0.20
C GLY A 116 11.56 -2.17 -0.53
N LEU A 117 10.28 -2.01 -0.86
CA LEU A 117 9.76 -0.82 -1.52
C LEU A 117 9.91 0.42 -0.64
N HIS A 118 9.48 0.34 0.62
CA HIS A 118 9.47 1.48 1.53
C HIS A 118 10.89 1.91 1.92
N LEU A 119 11.85 0.98 1.98
CA LEU A 119 13.26 1.34 2.11
C LEU A 119 13.73 2.22 0.95
N ARG A 120 13.42 1.84 -0.29
CA ARG A 120 13.78 2.63 -1.48
C ARG A 120 13.03 3.95 -1.56
N TRP A 121 11.76 3.95 -1.19
CA TRP A 121 10.92 5.13 -1.28
C TRP A 121 11.30 6.14 -0.19
N ALA A 122 11.55 5.71 1.05
CA ALA A 122 12.06 6.58 2.10
C ALA A 122 13.42 7.18 1.72
N MET A 123 14.34 6.40 1.13
CA MET A 123 15.60 6.93 0.62
C MET A 123 15.38 8.02 -0.44
N LEU A 124 14.48 7.79 -1.40
CA LEU A 124 14.12 8.78 -2.42
C LEU A 124 13.57 10.05 -1.78
N LEU A 125 12.57 9.93 -0.90
CA LEU A 125 11.91 11.07 -0.25
C LEU A 125 12.89 11.91 0.59
N ASN A 126 13.81 11.27 1.32
CA ASN A 126 14.83 11.98 2.10
C ASN A 126 15.87 12.70 1.24
N SER A 127 16.02 12.32 -0.03
CA SER A 127 16.95 12.97 -0.97
C SER A 127 16.34 14.13 -1.74
N MET A 128 15.01 14.28 -1.72
CA MET A 128 14.28 15.30 -2.48
C MET A 128 14.47 16.70 -1.88
N THR A 129 14.66 17.69 -2.75
CA THR A 129 14.69 19.10 -2.37
C THR A 129 13.28 19.67 -2.17
N ASP A 130 13.17 20.86 -1.57
CA ASP A 130 11.89 21.58 -1.50
C ASP A 130 11.26 21.78 -2.89
N THR A 131 12.07 22.07 -3.90
CA THR A 131 11.60 22.24 -5.28
C THR A 131 11.08 20.92 -5.87
N ASP A 132 11.72 19.79 -5.58
CA ASP A 132 11.23 18.47 -6.00
C ASP A 132 9.86 18.16 -5.40
N PHE A 133 9.63 18.48 -4.12
CA PHE A 133 8.32 18.31 -3.48
C PHE A 133 7.21 19.19 -4.09
N LYS A 134 7.58 20.30 -4.73
CA LYS A 134 6.63 21.15 -5.48
C LYS A 134 6.35 20.66 -6.90
N LYS A 135 7.13 19.71 -7.44
CA LYS A 135 6.81 19.06 -8.73
C LYS A 135 5.43 18.42 -8.67
N GLN A 136 4.80 18.32 -9.82
CA GLN A 136 3.40 17.93 -9.93
C GLN A 136 3.22 16.69 -10.79
N LEU A 137 2.09 16.01 -10.58
CA LEU A 137 1.52 15.02 -11.46
C LEU A 137 0.06 15.36 -11.73
N ASN A 138 -0.49 14.85 -12.82
CA ASN A 138 -1.91 14.97 -13.14
C ASN A 138 -2.61 13.63 -12.96
N HIS A 139 -3.58 13.56 -12.05
CA HIS A 139 -4.49 12.44 -11.92
C HIS A 139 -5.71 12.68 -12.84
N PRO A 140 -6.04 11.80 -13.80
CA PRO A 140 -7.14 12.02 -14.74
C PRO A 140 -8.46 12.44 -14.08
N ASP A 141 -8.81 11.82 -12.96
CA ASP A 141 -10.07 12.09 -12.26
C ASP A 141 -10.03 13.21 -11.22
N SER A 142 -8.87 13.54 -10.65
CA SER A 142 -8.77 14.49 -9.52
C SER A 142 -7.87 15.70 -9.79
N GLY A 143 -7.34 15.81 -11.01
CA GLY A 143 -6.54 16.93 -11.47
C GLY A 143 -5.11 16.90 -10.95
N LYS A 144 -4.52 18.08 -10.82
CA LYS A 144 -3.11 18.23 -10.46
C LYS A 144 -2.87 18.02 -8.97
N TRP A 145 -1.79 17.31 -8.66
CA TRP A 145 -1.28 17.10 -7.31
C TRP A 145 0.20 17.50 -7.26
N SER A 146 0.61 18.26 -6.25
CA SER A 146 2.03 18.35 -5.89
C SER A 146 2.48 17.05 -5.20
N LEU A 147 3.77 16.73 -5.32
CA LEU A 147 4.34 15.56 -4.67
C LEU A 147 4.25 15.63 -3.14
N GLU A 148 4.26 16.83 -2.53
CA GLU A 148 4.06 16.97 -1.08
C GLU A 148 2.63 16.62 -0.62
N ASN A 149 1.60 17.03 -1.38
CA ASN A 149 0.21 16.69 -1.04
C ASN A 149 -0.07 15.23 -1.36
N PHE A 150 0.54 14.71 -2.43
CA PHE A 150 0.47 13.29 -2.76
C PHE A 150 1.18 12.45 -1.70
N LEU A 151 2.30 12.90 -1.13
CA LEU A 151 2.92 12.25 0.03
C LEU A 151 1.97 12.25 1.25
N GLY A 152 1.27 13.35 1.52
CA GLY A 152 0.25 13.43 2.56
C GLY A 152 -0.88 12.42 2.38
N LEU A 153 -1.31 12.18 1.13
CA LEU A 153 -2.29 11.13 0.82
C LEU A 153 -1.76 9.75 1.23
N TYR A 154 -0.49 9.44 0.97
CA TYR A 154 0.08 8.14 1.33
C TYR A 154 0.44 8.01 2.81
N ASP A 155 0.69 9.11 3.52
CA ASP A 155 0.69 9.13 5.00
C ASP A 155 -0.68 8.69 5.54
N TRP A 156 -1.75 9.32 5.06
CA TRP A 156 -3.11 8.96 5.45
C TRP A 156 -3.46 7.52 5.06
N HIS A 157 -3.19 7.11 3.82
CA HIS A 157 -3.50 5.76 3.31
C HIS A 157 -2.80 4.66 4.11
N SER A 158 -1.52 4.87 4.47
CA SER A 158 -0.75 3.99 5.34
C SER A 158 -1.43 3.78 6.70
N LYS A 159 -1.78 4.88 7.36
CA LYS A 159 -2.44 4.86 8.67
C LYS A 159 -3.85 4.30 8.58
N HIS A 160 -4.56 4.62 7.50
CA HIS A 160 -5.95 4.26 7.26
C HIS A 160 -6.13 2.75 7.16
N HIS A 161 -5.39 2.07 6.28
CA HIS A 161 -5.51 0.63 6.13
C HIS A 161 -4.92 -0.14 7.31
N THR A 162 -3.85 0.37 7.92
CA THR A 162 -3.36 -0.20 9.19
C THR A 162 -4.45 -0.11 10.27
N ALA A 163 -5.19 0.99 10.32
CA ALA A 163 -6.30 1.17 11.25
C ALA A 163 -7.50 0.25 10.95
N HIS A 164 -7.79 -0.10 9.69
CA HIS A 164 -8.81 -1.11 9.40
C HIS A 164 -8.49 -2.45 10.08
N VAL A 165 -7.22 -2.88 10.03
CA VAL A 165 -6.77 -4.11 10.68
C VAL A 165 -6.81 -3.99 12.20
N THR A 166 -6.20 -2.94 12.78
CA THR A 166 -6.14 -2.82 14.24
C THR A 166 -7.52 -2.61 14.87
N LYS A 167 -8.42 -1.85 14.22
CA LYS A 167 -9.81 -1.69 14.69
C LYS A 167 -10.62 -2.97 14.57
N LEU A 168 -10.43 -3.78 13.53
CA LEU A 168 -11.05 -5.10 13.46
C LEU A 168 -10.59 -5.99 14.64
N ARG A 169 -9.29 -5.99 14.94
CA ARG A 169 -8.73 -6.74 16.07
C ARG A 169 -9.32 -6.28 17.40
N GLU A 170 -9.42 -4.97 17.61
CA GLU A 170 -10.02 -4.38 18.81
C GLU A 170 -11.47 -4.85 18.98
N ARG A 171 -12.30 -4.76 17.92
CA ARG A 171 -13.72 -5.17 17.98
C ARG A 171 -13.91 -6.66 18.25
N ASN A 172 -13.01 -7.50 17.73
CA ASN A 172 -13.09 -8.95 17.93
C ASN A 172 -12.28 -9.46 19.14
N ASN A 173 -11.68 -8.57 19.93
CA ASN A 173 -10.83 -8.90 21.07
C ASN A 173 -9.62 -9.80 20.72
N TRP A 174 -9.07 -9.67 19.52
CA TRP A 174 -7.89 -10.42 19.06
C TRP A 174 -6.60 -9.81 19.64
N LYS A 175 -6.38 -10.01 20.94
CA LYS A 175 -5.12 -9.66 21.63
C LYS A 175 -4.01 -10.60 21.18
N ASN A 176 -2.76 -10.13 21.19
CA ASN A 176 -1.55 -10.90 20.86
C ASN A 176 -1.58 -12.25 21.57
N GLN A 177 -2.07 -13.27 20.88
CA GLN A 177 -1.97 -14.64 21.35
C GLN A 177 -0.50 -14.98 21.19
N LYS A 178 0.20 -15.20 22.32
CA LYS A 178 1.50 -15.86 22.25
C LYS A 178 1.25 -17.25 21.67
N CYS A 179 1.44 -17.42 20.37
CA CYS A 179 1.52 -18.73 19.76
C CYS A 179 2.74 -18.82 18.86
N GLY A 180 3.28 -20.05 18.78
CA GLY A 180 4.67 -20.36 18.50
C GLY A 180 5.20 -19.75 17.21
N LYS A 181 6.49 -19.41 17.24
CA LYS A 181 7.34 -18.99 16.13
C LYS A 181 6.71 -19.32 14.78
N TYR A 182 6.16 -18.32 14.09
CA TYR A 182 5.92 -18.42 12.68
C TYR A 182 7.27 -18.72 12.02
N ILE A 183 7.46 -19.96 11.57
CA ILE A 183 8.67 -20.34 10.85
C ILE A 183 8.54 -19.66 9.49
N LYS A 184 9.38 -18.64 9.25
CA LYS A 184 9.54 -18.02 7.93
C LYS A 184 9.78 -19.14 6.91
N GLY A 185 8.81 -19.36 6.03
CA GLY A 185 8.95 -20.22 4.86
C GLY A 185 7.93 -21.35 4.83
N VAL A 186 6.97 -21.24 3.92
CA VAL A 186 6.35 -22.41 3.29
C VAL A 186 6.54 -22.29 1.78
N ALA A 187 7.03 -23.39 1.22
CA ALA A 187 7.31 -23.59 -0.17
C ALA A 187 6.10 -23.29 -1.06
N LEU A 188 6.36 -22.68 -2.21
CA LEU A 188 5.42 -22.62 -3.33
C LEU A 188 4.99 -24.05 -3.70
N GLN A 189 3.75 -24.43 -3.39
CA GLN A 189 3.12 -25.51 -4.12
C GLN A 189 2.94 -25.02 -5.57
N LYS A 190 3.60 -25.70 -6.50
CA LYS A 190 3.49 -25.44 -7.93
C LYS A 190 2.04 -25.68 -8.36
N SER A 191 1.25 -24.63 -8.52
CA SER A 191 0.05 -24.71 -9.35
C SER A 191 0.48 -24.58 -10.81
N THR A 192 0.32 -25.66 -11.57
CA THR A 192 0.59 -25.70 -13.00
C THR A 192 -0.56 -25.01 -13.73
N VAL A 193 -0.50 -23.68 -13.87
CA VAL A 193 -1.33 -22.98 -14.85
C VAL A 193 -0.53 -22.95 -16.15
N ARG A 194 -0.93 -23.81 -17.11
CA ARG A 194 -0.47 -23.71 -18.50
C ARG A 194 -1.09 -22.47 -19.11
N ILE A 195 -0.26 -21.50 -19.45
CA ILE A 195 -0.63 -20.38 -20.32
C ILE A 195 -0.15 -20.80 -21.71
N ASP A 196 -1.08 -21.05 -22.63
CA ASP A 196 -0.74 -21.22 -24.04
C ASP A 196 -0.24 -19.87 -24.57
N ALA A 197 1.08 -19.79 -24.77
CA ALA A 197 1.71 -18.67 -25.45
C ALA A 197 1.49 -18.83 -26.97
N GLY A 198 0.58 -18.05 -27.52
CA GLY A 198 0.56 -17.77 -28.94
C GLY A 198 1.78 -16.91 -29.32
N GLU A 199 2.61 -17.45 -30.21
CA GLU A 199 3.56 -16.75 -31.10
C GLU A 199 2.89 -15.50 -31.74
N THR A 200 3.51 -14.34 -31.99
CA THR A 200 4.90 -13.88 -32.17
C THR A 200 4.95 -12.35 -31.96
N ALA A 201 6.10 -11.79 -31.59
CA ALA A 201 6.84 -10.83 -32.42
C ALA A 201 7.99 -10.18 -31.62
N ASP A 202 9.15 -10.28 -32.23
CA ASP A 202 10.45 -9.74 -31.87
C ASP A 202 10.43 -8.20 -31.83
N THR A 203 10.75 -7.62 -30.67
CA THR A 203 11.45 -6.34 -30.62
C THR A 203 12.43 -6.40 -29.45
N GLN A 204 13.71 -6.59 -29.79
CA GLN A 204 14.82 -6.20 -28.94
C GLN A 204 14.65 -4.73 -28.52
N ARG A 205 14.36 -4.52 -27.24
CA ARG A 205 14.86 -3.37 -26.50
C ARG A 205 15.56 -3.94 -25.28
N GLU A 206 16.88 -3.79 -25.26
CA GLU A 206 17.60 -3.80 -24.00
C GLU A 206 17.03 -2.67 -23.16
N ILE A 207 16.28 -3.02 -22.11
CA ILE A 207 16.16 -2.40 -20.77
C ILE A 207 15.38 -3.38 -19.90
#